data_AF-A0A2D5H594-F1
#
_entry.id   AF-A0A2D5H594-F1
#
_cell.length_a   1.000
_cell.length_b   1.000
_cell.length_c   1.000
_cell.angle_alpha   90.00
_cell.angle_beta   90.00
_cell.angle_gamma   90.00
#
_symmetry.space_group_name_H-M   'P 1'
#
loop_
_entity.id
_entity.type
_entity.pdbx_description
1 polymer ?
#
loop_
_entity_poly.entity_id
_entity_poly.type
_entity_poly.pdbx_seq_one_letter_code
_entity_poly.pdbx_strand_id
1 'polypeptide(L)'
;MSDSGDPQWDLLPDQPEPFFGLSGEYDVRDLKRSYNALIRKFKPEKFPEEFQKIRAAYERLDDALRYGETSQTSPGTSDLQFNWAELLQEQLEPEPTTVPLQPPTDANADHEHAEPVFLSDEQPLHERVRTERLQDLYQELKTLPVKTPYEYYALAFLSDFLDSHSQSFPMWLLKGLKAHPDDQALFELLHQYFVTCDSLEGLEELLVNTSRVVRSDRFYYLTENAWDRLLRESPFLAFRHTLAACEENLLDYRVDHLLVFYIHILKAALWKADRVWLASTFSLIETNLRRLPPWLEYEFHFLELIRVYQRERELFLTGGPLRAIIDQTIQDYCTQSEQQADQSFLECQQLLVSQRNELLEEFDLTRTECETIQMLWEKIAEDVFERINTGFHDSFPETLEQRTKQLVAQLSEEDSGADYRRSVKIPRLGFLLFLAVSVMISLLGLVFKGDAINGPFLILGCLLLLNGVVFVISSIISEHVVRAFYLSWWRQNLMQFYQSDWVPLVALALQLKQLKQKQFRKNKAYNLDEVAIFMLHDVSLYFYTTAQRLLTACE
;
A
#
# COMPACT_ATOMS: atom_id res chain seq x y z
N MET A 1 -1.74 40.61 8.48
CA MET A 1 -2.09 39.56 9.45
C MET A 1 -2.34 38.33 8.61
N SER A 2 -1.30 37.54 8.38
CA SER A 2 -1.31 36.33 7.56
C SER A 2 -2.01 35.22 8.34
N ASP A 3 -2.91 34.49 7.68
CA ASP A 3 -3.59 33.33 8.26
C ASP A 3 -2.54 32.33 8.78
N SER A 4 -2.65 31.96 10.06
CA SER A 4 -1.75 31.04 10.75
C SER A 4 -1.92 29.57 10.34
N GLY A 5 -2.28 29.32 9.08
CA GLY A 5 -2.55 27.99 8.54
C GLY A 5 -2.14 27.79 7.08
N ASP A 6 -1.46 28.76 6.46
CA ASP A 6 -0.80 28.56 5.16
C ASP A 6 0.58 27.92 5.37
N PRO A 7 0.90 26.83 4.63
CA PRO A 7 2.21 26.20 4.73
C PRO A 7 3.30 27.15 4.24
N GLN A 8 4.49 27.03 4.82
CA GLN A 8 5.63 27.88 4.50
C GLN A 8 6.24 27.45 3.16
N TRP A 9 5.69 27.96 2.07
CA TRP A 9 6.12 27.63 0.70
C TRP A 9 7.60 27.90 0.42
N ASP A 10 8.20 28.86 1.12
CA ASP A 10 9.62 29.21 1.01
C ASP A 10 10.54 28.06 1.47
N LEU A 11 10.00 27.06 2.17
CA LEU A 11 10.74 25.87 2.58
C LEU A 11 10.86 24.84 1.45
N LEU A 12 10.05 24.89 0.40
CA LEU A 12 10.19 23.98 -0.74
C LEU A 12 11.01 24.63 -1.86
N PRO A 13 11.91 23.88 -2.52
CA PRO A 13 12.15 22.43 -2.41
C PRO A 13 13.13 21.96 -1.32
N ASP A 14 13.69 22.89 -0.54
CA ASP A 14 14.95 22.73 0.23
C ASP A 14 14.79 21.98 1.55
N GLN A 15 13.69 22.23 2.25
CA GLN A 15 13.40 21.70 3.58
C GLN A 15 11.99 21.09 3.59
N PRO A 16 11.81 19.94 2.95
CA PRO A 16 10.50 19.30 2.88
C PRO A 16 10.01 18.81 4.25
N GLU A 17 10.90 18.39 5.16
CA GLU A 17 10.51 17.89 6.50
C GLU A 17 9.76 18.96 7.33
N PRO A 18 10.31 20.17 7.56
CA PRO A 18 9.59 21.21 8.26
C PRO A 18 8.39 21.76 7.46
N PHE A 19 8.39 21.68 6.13
CA PHE A 19 7.21 22.02 5.32
C PHE A 19 6.01 21.12 5.63
N PHE A 20 6.24 19.82 5.80
CA PHE A 20 5.22 18.85 6.24
C PHE A 20 4.96 18.90 7.76
N GLY A 21 5.65 19.75 8.50
CA GLY A 21 5.55 19.84 9.97
C GLY A 21 6.11 18.61 10.69
N LEU A 22 7.01 17.87 10.03
CA LEU A 22 7.66 16.68 10.58
C LEU A 22 8.92 17.12 11.36
N SER A 23 9.10 16.57 12.56
CA SER A 23 10.27 16.83 13.39
C SER A 23 10.59 15.63 14.28
N GLY A 24 11.86 15.25 14.40
CA GLY A 24 12.31 14.11 15.20
C GLY A 24 12.28 12.78 14.43
N GLU A 25 12.07 11.66 15.13
CA GLU A 25 11.84 10.36 14.49
C GLU A 25 10.38 10.30 14.01
N TYR A 26 10.18 10.19 12.69
CA TYR A 26 8.88 10.02 12.06
C TYR A 26 8.93 8.88 11.04
N ASP A 27 7.79 8.27 10.76
CA ASP A 27 7.68 7.14 9.83
C ASP A 27 6.94 7.56 8.55
N VAL A 28 6.97 6.71 7.51
CA VAL A 28 6.30 6.91 6.22
C VAL A 28 4.82 7.26 6.40
N ARG A 29 4.16 6.70 7.42
CA ARG A 29 2.75 6.97 7.73
C ARG A 29 2.49 8.41 8.18
N ASP A 30 3.42 9.01 8.92
CA ASP A 30 3.29 10.39 9.40
C ASP A 30 3.49 11.38 8.24
N LEU A 31 4.44 11.09 7.34
CA LEU A 31 4.61 11.80 6.08
C LEU A 31 3.35 11.71 5.20
N LYS A 32 2.79 10.52 5.02
CA LYS A 32 1.54 10.31 4.27
C LYS A 32 0.38 11.14 4.83
N ARG A 33 0.21 11.19 6.16
CA ARG A 33 -0.88 11.98 6.78
C ARG A 33 -0.74 13.48 6.53
N SER A 34 0.46 14.02 6.68
CA SER A 34 0.72 15.46 6.46
C SER A 34 0.55 15.84 4.99
N TYR A 35 1.03 15.01 4.06
CA TYR A 35 0.83 15.16 2.62
C TYR A 35 -0.65 15.23 2.23
N ASN A 36 -1.46 14.28 2.71
CA ASN A 36 -2.89 14.23 2.41
C ASN A 36 -3.66 15.45 2.97
N ALA A 37 -3.25 15.97 4.13
CA ALA A 37 -3.82 17.20 4.68
C ALA A 37 -3.58 18.40 3.74
N LEU A 38 -2.39 18.47 3.12
CA LEU A 38 -2.03 19.55 2.20
C LEU A 38 -2.74 19.42 0.84
N ILE A 39 -2.85 18.23 0.26
CA ILE A 39 -3.53 18.03 -1.03
C ILE A 39 -5.04 18.35 -0.97
N ARG A 40 -5.68 18.14 0.18
CA ARG A 40 -7.08 18.55 0.38
C ARG A 40 -7.27 20.05 0.26
N LYS A 41 -6.30 20.82 0.76
CA LYS A 41 -6.29 22.28 0.70
C LYS A 41 -5.89 22.76 -0.70
N PHE A 42 -4.86 22.14 -1.30
CA PHE A 42 -4.32 22.47 -2.61
C PHE A 42 -4.73 21.44 -3.66
N LYS A 43 -6.00 21.50 -4.09
CA LYS A 43 -6.53 20.59 -5.12
C LYS A 43 -5.88 20.85 -6.48
N PRO A 44 -5.54 19.80 -7.27
CA PRO A 44 -4.86 19.96 -8.55
C PRO A 44 -5.65 20.77 -9.58
N GLU A 45 -6.98 20.76 -9.52
CA GLU A 45 -7.84 21.56 -10.40
C GLU A 45 -7.76 23.07 -10.14
N LYS A 46 -7.40 23.47 -8.91
CA LYS A 46 -7.36 24.87 -8.48
C LYS A 46 -5.95 25.41 -8.30
N PHE A 47 -5.00 24.54 -7.95
CA PHE A 47 -3.63 24.88 -7.59
C PHE A 47 -2.65 23.84 -8.17
N PRO A 48 -2.47 23.79 -9.51
CA PRO A 48 -1.68 22.76 -10.16
C PRO A 48 -0.17 22.87 -9.85
N GLU A 49 0.38 24.09 -9.75
CA GLU A 49 1.81 24.30 -9.48
C GLU A 49 2.17 23.96 -8.04
N GLU A 50 1.33 24.38 -7.09
CA GLU A 50 1.45 24.06 -5.67
C GLU A 50 1.33 22.56 -5.42
N PHE A 51 0.40 21.89 -6.10
CA PHE A 51 0.24 20.44 -6.03
C PHE A 51 1.49 19.70 -6.53
N GLN A 52 2.07 20.13 -7.65
CA GLN A 52 3.31 19.56 -8.17
C GLN A 52 4.47 19.69 -7.18
N LYS A 53 4.60 20.86 -6.53
CA LYS A 53 5.64 21.10 -5.50
C LYS A 53 5.44 20.21 -4.28
N ILE A 54 4.22 20.11 -3.77
CA ILE A 54 3.89 19.24 -2.64
C ILE A 54 4.19 17.77 -2.98
N ARG A 55 3.81 17.33 -4.18
CA ARG A 55 4.04 15.96 -4.65
C ARG A 55 5.51 15.62 -4.79
N ALA A 56 6.29 16.48 -5.43
CA ALA A 56 7.74 16.30 -5.57
C ALA A 56 8.44 16.24 -4.20
N ALA A 57 8.01 17.08 -3.25
CA ALA A 57 8.55 17.08 -1.89
C ALA A 57 8.19 15.80 -1.11
N TYR A 58 6.97 15.31 -1.28
CA TYR A 58 6.52 14.06 -0.67
C TYR A 58 7.25 12.85 -1.25
N GLU A 59 7.32 12.72 -2.57
CA GLU A 59 8.03 11.62 -3.26
C GLU A 59 9.49 11.57 -2.80
N ARG A 60 10.18 12.72 -2.75
CA ARG A 60 11.57 12.80 -2.26
C ARG A 60 11.72 12.29 -0.82
N LEU A 61 10.87 12.72 0.10
CA LEU A 61 10.96 12.29 1.50
C LEU A 61 10.56 10.84 1.69
N ASP A 62 9.57 10.37 0.95
CA ASP A 62 9.10 8.99 1.01
C ASP A 62 10.19 8.04 0.51
N ASP A 63 10.81 8.36 -0.63
CA ASP A 63 11.96 7.61 -1.14
C ASP A 63 13.13 7.65 -0.14
N ALA A 64 13.45 8.82 0.43
CA ALA A 64 14.54 8.95 1.40
C ALA A 64 14.29 8.15 2.69
N LEU A 65 13.05 8.10 3.18
CA LEU A 65 12.65 7.28 4.33
C LEU A 65 12.75 5.79 4.02
N ARG A 66 12.27 5.38 2.83
CA ARG A 66 12.29 3.97 2.40
C ARG A 66 13.71 3.41 2.32
N TYR A 67 14.65 4.21 1.84
CA TYR A 67 16.05 3.81 1.67
C TYR A 67 16.95 4.21 2.86
N GLY A 68 16.40 4.88 3.88
CA GLY A 68 17.17 5.36 5.03
C GLY A 68 18.20 6.44 4.67
N GLU A 69 17.97 7.19 3.60
CA GLU A 69 18.75 8.37 3.20
C GLU A 69 18.30 9.64 3.95
N THR A 70 17.35 9.56 4.91
CA THR A 70 17.00 10.70 5.77
C THR A 70 18.26 11.31 6.36
N SER A 71 18.51 12.53 5.91
CA SER A 71 19.59 13.43 6.27
C SER A 71 20.16 13.12 7.66
N GLN A 72 21.32 12.45 7.69
CA GLN A 72 22.32 12.93 8.61
C GLN A 72 22.59 14.37 8.17
N THR A 73 21.94 15.30 8.86
CA THR A 73 22.24 16.73 8.86
C THR A 73 23.75 16.91 8.96
N SER A 74 24.42 16.99 7.82
CA SER A 74 25.55 17.91 7.70
C SER A 74 24.94 19.30 7.77
N PRO A 75 25.38 20.17 8.69
CA PRO A 75 24.85 21.51 8.85
C PRO A 75 25.29 22.40 7.68
N GLY A 76 24.67 22.18 6.52
CA GLY A 76 24.93 22.88 5.26
C GLY A 76 23.84 22.75 4.20
N THR A 77 22.72 22.06 4.48
CA THR A 77 21.56 21.93 3.57
C THR A 77 20.62 23.14 3.58
N SER A 78 21.10 24.32 3.98
CA SER A 78 20.29 25.54 4.06
C SER A 78 20.09 26.29 2.74
N ASP A 79 20.73 25.86 1.64
CA ASP A 79 20.60 26.50 0.33
C ASP A 79 20.52 25.45 -0.78
N LEU A 80 19.34 25.17 -1.37
CA LEU A 80 19.29 24.59 -2.73
C LEU A 80 19.47 25.68 -3.80
N GLN A 81 20.36 26.63 -3.54
CA GLN A 81 21.27 27.07 -4.59
C GLN A 81 22.49 26.18 -4.48
N PHE A 82 22.66 25.22 -5.39
CA PHE A 82 23.92 24.50 -5.51
C PHE A 82 25.03 25.53 -5.74
N ASN A 83 25.71 25.94 -4.66
CA ASN A 83 26.61 27.08 -4.67
C ASN A 83 28.00 26.62 -5.14
N TRP A 84 28.06 26.15 -6.39
CA TRP A 84 29.32 25.83 -7.07
C TRP A 84 30.28 27.03 -7.10
N ALA A 85 29.76 28.25 -6.87
CA ALA A 85 30.55 29.46 -6.74
C ALA A 85 31.46 29.44 -5.50
N GLU A 86 31.03 28.92 -4.34
CA GLU A 86 31.87 28.83 -3.14
C GLU A 86 32.98 27.78 -3.27
N LEU A 87 32.69 26.63 -3.91
CA LEU A 87 33.69 25.60 -4.21
C LEU A 87 34.75 26.07 -5.21
N LEU A 88 34.36 26.87 -6.20
CA LEU A 88 35.31 27.52 -7.11
C LEU A 88 36.15 28.56 -6.37
N GLN A 89 35.58 29.24 -5.38
CA GLN A 89 36.25 30.29 -4.61
C GLN A 89 37.26 29.76 -3.57
N GLU A 90 36.98 28.62 -2.91
CA GLU A 90 37.95 27.92 -2.06
C GLU A 90 39.14 27.34 -2.85
N GLN A 91 38.94 26.95 -4.12
CA GLN A 91 40.03 26.51 -5.00
C GLN A 91 40.84 27.67 -5.61
N LEU A 92 40.32 28.90 -5.55
CA LEU A 92 40.95 30.13 -6.04
C LEU A 92 41.75 30.88 -4.99
N GLU A 93 41.64 30.54 -3.70
CA GLU A 93 42.51 31.12 -2.66
C GLU A 93 43.89 30.43 -2.65
N PRO A 94 44.99 31.13 -3.01
CA PRO A 94 46.32 30.58 -2.81
C PRO A 94 46.57 30.46 -1.30
N GLU A 95 46.86 29.23 -0.84
CA GLU A 95 47.46 28.96 0.47
C GLU A 95 48.48 30.07 0.82
N PRO A 96 48.30 30.80 1.95
CA PRO A 96 49.20 31.87 2.32
C PRO A 96 50.58 31.28 2.56
N THR A 97 51.46 31.53 1.59
CA THR A 97 52.85 31.11 1.62
C THR A 97 53.56 31.80 2.78
N THR A 98 53.75 31.10 3.90
CA THR A 98 54.81 31.42 4.87
C THR A 98 55.91 30.38 4.78
N VAL A 99 56.86 30.63 3.86
CA VAL A 99 58.19 29.98 3.90
C VAL A 99 59.00 30.61 5.03
N PRO A 100 59.84 29.83 5.75
CA PRO A 100 61.20 30.27 6.02
C PRO A 100 62.22 29.36 5.32
N LEU A 101 63.13 30.01 4.60
CA LEU A 101 64.19 29.43 3.79
C LEU A 101 65.09 28.45 4.57
N GLN A 102 65.42 27.31 3.96
CA GLN A 102 66.74 26.67 4.07
C GLN A 102 67.22 26.12 2.70
N PRO A 103 68.53 26.13 2.38
CA PRO A 103 69.07 25.85 1.04
C PRO A 103 69.32 24.34 0.76
N PRO A 104 69.64 23.97 -0.50
CA PRO A 104 69.26 22.69 -1.11
C PRO A 104 70.34 21.60 -1.02
N THR A 105 69.91 20.33 -1.03
CA THR A 105 70.76 19.20 -1.45
C THR A 105 69.93 18.13 -2.17
N ASP A 106 70.11 18.10 -3.49
CA ASP A 106 70.13 16.99 -4.43
C ASP A 106 69.14 15.80 -4.35
N ALA A 107 68.52 15.61 -5.54
CA ALA A 107 68.40 14.37 -6.30
C ALA A 107 67.09 13.56 -6.25
N ASN A 108 66.45 13.57 -7.43
CA ASN A 108 65.66 12.52 -8.05
C ASN A 108 64.28 12.18 -7.43
N ALA A 109 63.23 12.67 -8.08
CA ALA A 109 62.07 11.85 -8.43
C ALA A 109 61.29 12.52 -9.56
N ASP A 110 61.35 11.91 -10.75
CA ASP A 110 60.44 12.15 -11.85
C ASP A 110 59.02 11.75 -11.43
N HIS A 111 58.12 12.71 -11.23
CA HIS A 111 56.68 12.50 -11.41
C HIS A 111 56.08 13.81 -11.94
N GLU A 112 55.69 13.77 -13.22
CA GLU A 112 54.86 14.77 -13.89
C GLU A 112 53.54 14.94 -13.13
N HIS A 113 53.50 15.89 -12.21
CA HIS A 113 52.26 16.48 -11.72
C HIS A 113 51.83 17.52 -12.75
N ALA A 114 50.92 17.14 -13.64
CA ALA A 114 50.17 18.13 -14.43
C ALA A 114 49.25 18.88 -13.46
N GLU A 115 49.58 20.14 -13.18
CA GLU A 115 48.71 21.08 -12.48
C GLU A 115 47.34 21.17 -13.19
N PRO A 116 46.22 21.21 -12.46
CA PRO A 116 44.94 21.54 -13.06
C PRO A 116 45.02 22.95 -13.65
N VAL A 117 45.01 23.04 -14.98
CA VAL A 117 44.88 24.32 -15.68
C VAL A 117 43.44 24.76 -15.50
N PHE A 118 43.21 25.60 -14.49
CA PHE A 118 41.98 26.36 -14.35
C PHE A 118 41.82 27.27 -15.57
N LEU A 119 40.60 27.34 -16.11
CA LEU A 119 40.23 28.35 -17.11
C LEU A 119 40.67 29.72 -16.58
N SER A 120 41.64 30.32 -17.28
CA SER A 120 42.24 31.58 -16.91
C SER A 120 41.18 32.69 -16.95
N ASP A 121 40.98 33.44 -15.87
CA ASP A 121 40.40 34.80 -15.79
C ASP A 121 39.11 35.14 -16.58
N GLU A 122 38.39 34.18 -17.13
CA GLU A 122 37.18 34.40 -17.92
C GLU A 122 35.93 34.28 -17.03
N GLN A 123 34.98 35.18 -17.26
CA GLN A 123 33.75 35.36 -16.49
C GLN A 123 33.03 34.04 -16.17
N PRO A 124 32.34 33.92 -15.02
CA PRO A 124 31.67 32.69 -14.66
C PRO A 124 30.63 32.30 -15.72
N LEU A 125 30.49 31.00 -15.97
CA LEU A 125 29.74 30.46 -17.12
C LEU A 125 28.31 31.02 -17.25
N HIS A 126 27.65 31.30 -16.13
CA HIS A 126 26.31 31.89 -16.11
C HIS A 126 26.24 33.31 -16.69
N GLU A 127 27.34 34.07 -16.67
CA GLU A 127 27.48 35.35 -17.36
C GLU A 127 27.78 35.14 -18.85
N ARG A 128 28.68 34.19 -19.17
CA ARG A 128 29.08 33.88 -20.55
C ARG A 128 27.92 33.38 -21.42
N VAL A 129 26.98 32.64 -20.84
CA VAL A 129 25.74 32.19 -21.51
C VAL A 129 24.89 33.35 -22.04
N ARG A 130 24.99 34.56 -21.46
CA ARG A 130 24.24 35.75 -21.91
C ARG A 130 24.91 36.49 -23.06
N THR A 131 26.21 36.30 -23.25
CA THR A 131 27.03 37.07 -24.19
C THR A 131 27.53 36.26 -25.39
N GLU A 132 27.74 34.95 -25.22
CA GLU A 132 28.30 34.06 -26.23
C GLU A 132 27.25 33.15 -26.89
N ARG A 133 27.58 32.56 -28.04
CA ARG A 133 26.70 31.59 -28.70
C ARG A 133 26.81 30.24 -28.01
N LEU A 134 25.65 29.67 -27.65
CA LEU A 134 25.55 28.39 -26.93
C LEU A 134 26.29 27.22 -27.61
N GLN A 135 26.33 27.21 -28.94
CA GLN A 135 27.04 26.17 -29.72
C GLN A 135 28.56 26.24 -29.54
N ASP A 136 29.11 27.45 -29.48
CA ASP A 136 30.56 27.68 -29.33
C ASP A 136 30.99 27.30 -27.90
N LEU A 137 30.20 27.73 -26.90
CA LEU A 137 30.35 27.33 -25.49
C LEU A 137 30.29 25.81 -25.29
N TYR A 138 29.35 25.13 -25.95
CA TYR A 138 29.23 23.68 -25.86
C TYR A 138 30.47 22.95 -26.42
N GLN A 139 31.04 23.43 -27.53
CA GLN A 139 32.26 22.84 -28.09
C GLN A 139 33.48 23.12 -27.21
N GLU A 140 33.61 24.34 -26.69
CA GLU A 140 34.69 24.72 -25.78
C GLU A 140 34.69 23.82 -24.53
N LEU A 141 33.55 23.77 -23.82
CA LEU A 141 33.39 22.94 -22.62
C LEU A 141 33.67 21.46 -22.92
N LYS A 142 33.24 20.96 -24.09
CA LYS A 142 33.51 19.57 -24.49
C LYS A 142 35.01 19.29 -24.64
N THR A 143 35.77 20.25 -25.18
CA THR A 143 37.21 20.12 -25.41
C THR A 143 38.08 20.32 -24.17
N LEU A 144 37.52 20.73 -23.03
CA LEU A 144 38.28 20.90 -21.79
C LEU A 144 38.97 19.60 -21.34
N PRO A 145 40.26 19.62 -20.96
CA PRO A 145 41.03 18.43 -20.60
C PRO A 145 40.61 17.84 -19.24
N VAL A 146 40.27 18.69 -18.27
CA VAL A 146 39.75 18.33 -16.94
C VAL A 146 38.43 19.06 -16.77
N LYS A 147 37.43 18.36 -16.23
CA LYS A 147 36.08 18.89 -16.02
C LYS A 147 35.66 18.71 -14.56
N THR A 148 35.16 19.79 -13.97
CA THR A 148 34.50 19.86 -12.68
C THR A 148 33.06 19.34 -12.78
N PRO A 149 32.41 18.95 -11.65
CA PRO A 149 31.01 18.57 -11.65
C PRO A 149 30.07 19.62 -12.27
N TYR A 150 30.33 20.90 -12.01
CA TYR A 150 29.57 22.02 -12.58
C TYR A 150 29.64 22.06 -14.11
N GLU A 151 30.80 21.79 -14.72
CA GLU A 151 30.95 21.76 -16.17
C GLU A 151 30.25 20.56 -16.80
N TYR A 152 30.16 19.43 -16.10
CA TYR A 152 29.33 18.30 -16.52
C TYR A 152 27.84 18.63 -16.48
N TYR A 153 27.38 19.33 -15.45
CA TYR A 153 26.01 19.85 -15.38
C TYR A 153 25.73 20.82 -16.52
N ALA A 154 26.63 21.77 -16.77
CA ALA A 154 26.46 22.75 -17.84
C ALA A 154 26.43 22.07 -19.22
N LEU A 155 27.29 21.07 -19.46
CA LEU A 155 27.25 20.26 -20.68
C LEU A 155 25.95 19.48 -20.81
N ALA A 156 25.43 18.90 -19.72
CA ALA A 156 24.15 18.22 -19.71
C ALA A 156 23.02 19.18 -20.10
N PHE A 157 22.93 20.33 -19.44
CA PHE A 157 21.94 21.37 -19.73
C PHE A 157 22.04 21.84 -21.19
N LEU A 158 23.23 22.25 -21.66
CA LEU A 158 23.41 22.72 -23.03
C LEU A 158 23.09 21.65 -24.07
N SER A 159 23.39 20.38 -23.79
CA SER A 159 23.07 19.28 -24.70
C SER A 159 21.57 19.07 -24.87
N ASP A 160 20.76 19.34 -23.85
CA ASP A 160 19.30 19.23 -23.92
C ASP A 160 18.70 20.28 -24.87
N PHE A 161 19.32 21.47 -24.95
CA PHE A 161 18.90 22.52 -25.87
C PHE A 161 19.46 22.38 -27.29
N LEU A 162 20.63 21.77 -27.45
CA LEU A 162 21.38 21.77 -28.71
C LEU A 162 21.28 20.45 -29.48
N ASP A 163 21.23 19.32 -28.78
CA ASP A 163 21.15 17.99 -29.39
C ASP A 163 19.69 17.52 -29.42
N SER A 164 19.21 17.06 -30.58
CA SER A 164 17.84 16.53 -30.74
C SER A 164 17.64 15.11 -30.17
N HIS A 165 18.63 14.59 -29.44
CA HIS A 165 18.59 13.26 -28.85
C HIS A 165 18.01 13.35 -27.43
N SER A 166 16.94 12.59 -27.17
CA SER A 166 16.16 12.60 -25.92
C SER A 166 16.94 12.18 -24.66
N GLN A 167 18.19 11.73 -24.79
CA GLN A 167 19.00 11.19 -23.69
C GLN A 167 20.36 11.88 -23.52
N SER A 168 20.60 13.01 -24.18
CA SER A 168 21.88 13.72 -24.07
C SER A 168 22.13 14.22 -22.65
N PHE A 169 21.10 14.76 -21.99
CA PHE A 169 21.15 15.25 -20.62
C PHE A 169 21.62 14.19 -19.61
N PRO A 170 20.92 13.06 -19.41
CA PRO A 170 21.33 12.07 -18.41
C PRO A 170 22.68 11.43 -18.73
N MET A 171 23.05 11.29 -20.00
CA MET A 171 24.34 10.70 -20.38
C MET A 171 25.54 11.58 -20.01
N TRP A 172 25.38 12.92 -19.99
CA TRP A 172 26.42 13.82 -19.50
C TRP A 172 26.54 13.80 -17.97
N LEU A 173 25.41 13.70 -17.25
CA LEU A 173 25.42 13.49 -15.80
C LEU A 173 26.11 12.18 -15.42
N LEU A 174 25.84 11.08 -16.13
CA LEU A 174 26.52 9.80 -15.92
C LEU A 174 28.03 9.87 -16.18
N LYS A 175 28.46 10.63 -17.19
CA LYS A 175 29.90 10.89 -17.40
C LYS A 175 30.52 11.67 -16.25
N GLY A 176 29.77 12.64 -15.71
CA GLY A 176 30.16 13.41 -14.53
C GLY A 176 30.32 12.51 -13.31
N LEU A 177 29.31 11.71 -12.98
CA LEU A 177 29.36 10.75 -11.86
C LEU A 177 30.44 9.68 -12.02
N LYS A 178 30.76 9.29 -13.26
CA LYS A 178 31.90 8.38 -13.50
C LYS A 178 33.24 9.03 -13.16
N ALA A 179 33.38 10.33 -13.38
CA ALA A 179 34.59 11.09 -13.06
C ALA A 179 34.64 11.51 -11.58
N HIS A 180 33.47 11.81 -11.00
CA HIS A 180 33.27 12.30 -9.63
C HIS A 180 32.18 11.47 -8.93
N PRO A 181 32.50 10.26 -8.43
CA PRO A 181 31.49 9.31 -7.90
C PRO A 181 30.78 9.78 -6.63
N ASP A 182 31.44 10.60 -5.82
CA ASP A 182 30.93 11.05 -4.51
C ASP A 182 30.15 12.38 -4.60
N ASP A 183 29.92 12.89 -5.82
CA ASP A 183 29.22 14.16 -6.01
C ASP A 183 27.71 14.02 -5.80
N GLN A 184 27.21 14.58 -4.70
CA GLN A 184 25.80 14.50 -4.32
C GLN A 184 24.88 15.28 -5.26
N ALA A 185 25.36 16.38 -5.83
CA ALA A 185 24.54 17.26 -6.67
C ALA A 185 24.23 16.63 -8.04
N LEU A 186 25.25 16.04 -8.70
CA LEU A 186 25.06 15.29 -9.94
C LEU A 186 24.16 14.06 -9.72
N PHE A 187 24.27 13.42 -8.57
CA PHE A 187 23.41 12.29 -8.19
C PHE A 187 21.95 12.73 -8.07
N GLU A 188 21.68 13.81 -7.32
CA GLU A 188 20.33 14.31 -7.10
C GLU A 188 19.67 14.83 -8.38
N LEU A 189 20.45 15.46 -9.27
CA LEU A 189 19.96 15.89 -10.59
C LEU A 189 19.58 14.69 -11.47
N LEU A 190 20.37 13.61 -11.43
CA LEU A 190 20.06 12.39 -12.16
C LEU A 190 18.84 11.67 -11.54
N HIS A 191 18.72 11.68 -10.22
CA HIS A 191 17.54 11.17 -9.51
C HIS A 191 16.28 11.93 -9.94
N GLN A 192 16.32 13.27 -9.90
CA GLN A 192 15.21 14.11 -10.35
C GLN A 192 14.85 13.84 -11.80
N TYR A 193 15.83 13.61 -12.69
CA TYR A 193 15.57 13.22 -14.07
C TYR A 193 14.76 11.92 -14.16
N PHE A 194 15.11 10.88 -13.39
CA PHE A 194 14.35 9.62 -13.36
C PHE A 194 12.96 9.76 -12.73
N VAL A 195 12.76 10.71 -11.82
CA VAL A 195 11.45 11.04 -11.25
C VAL A 195 10.57 11.75 -12.29
N THR A 196 11.12 12.73 -13.03
CA THR A 196 10.31 13.62 -13.91
C THR A 196 10.20 13.18 -15.37
N CYS A 197 11.12 12.36 -15.87
CA CYS A 197 11.13 11.99 -17.28
C CYS A 197 10.00 10.97 -17.55
N ASP A 198 9.10 11.25 -18.50
CA ASP A 198 7.99 10.35 -18.86
C ASP A 198 8.29 9.45 -20.08
N SER A 199 9.43 9.62 -20.75
CA SER A 199 9.74 8.88 -21.97
C SER A 199 10.22 7.45 -21.70
N LEU A 200 9.65 6.48 -22.42
CA LEU A 200 10.17 5.10 -22.49
C LEU A 200 11.31 4.93 -23.49
N GLU A 201 11.49 5.87 -24.42
CA GLU A 201 12.43 5.70 -25.52
C GLU A 201 13.87 5.65 -24.99
N GLY A 202 14.50 4.48 -25.16
CA GLY A 202 15.86 4.18 -24.69
C GLY A 202 16.01 4.03 -23.17
N LEU A 203 14.92 3.95 -22.40
CA LEU A 203 14.99 3.86 -20.93
C LEU A 203 15.80 2.64 -20.47
N GLU A 204 15.64 1.50 -21.15
CA GLU A 204 16.39 0.27 -20.87
C GLU A 204 17.91 0.46 -21.03
N GLU A 205 18.33 1.15 -22.09
CA GLU A 205 19.75 1.46 -22.32
C GLU A 205 20.29 2.42 -21.26
N LEU A 206 19.49 3.42 -20.88
CA LEU A 206 19.86 4.37 -19.84
C LEU A 206 20.04 3.69 -18.47
N LEU A 207 19.14 2.76 -18.11
CA LEU A 207 19.25 1.98 -16.87
C LEU A 207 20.54 1.14 -16.84
N VAL A 208 20.86 0.44 -17.94
CA VAL A 208 22.09 -0.36 -18.04
C VAL A 208 23.34 0.53 -17.98
N ASN A 209 23.33 1.69 -18.65
CA ASN A 209 24.44 2.63 -18.58
C ASN A 209 24.60 3.22 -17.17
N THR A 210 23.49 3.46 -16.48
CA THR A 210 23.49 3.94 -15.08
C THR A 210 24.12 2.90 -14.16
N SER A 211 23.75 1.62 -14.26
CA SER A 211 24.30 0.55 -13.41
C SER A 211 25.80 0.28 -13.63
N ARG A 212 26.33 0.64 -14.80
CA ARG A 212 27.77 0.57 -15.08
C ARG A 212 28.58 1.67 -14.38
N VAL A 213 27.94 2.79 -14.05
CA VAL A 213 28.53 3.95 -13.38
C VAL A 213 28.28 3.89 -11.88
N VAL A 214 27.01 3.83 -11.47
CA VAL A 214 26.59 3.68 -10.07
C VAL A 214 26.54 2.19 -9.76
N ARG A 215 27.63 1.65 -9.22
CA ARG A 215 27.81 0.21 -8.95
C ARG A 215 27.46 -0.21 -7.54
N SER A 216 26.92 0.71 -6.74
CA SER A 216 26.44 0.46 -5.38
C SER A 216 24.93 0.24 -5.35
N ASP A 217 24.44 -0.14 -4.19
CA ASP A 217 23.03 -0.27 -3.81
C ASP A 217 22.19 1.01 -4.05
N ARG A 218 22.81 2.20 -4.00
CA ARG A 218 22.18 3.49 -4.35
C ARG A 218 21.58 3.54 -5.77
N PHE A 219 21.98 2.61 -6.65
CA PHE A 219 21.36 2.41 -7.95
C PHE A 219 19.85 2.18 -7.86
N TYR A 220 19.40 1.41 -6.86
CA TYR A 220 17.99 1.07 -6.70
C TYR A 220 17.15 2.30 -6.35
N TYR A 221 17.63 3.10 -5.39
CA TYR A 221 17.02 4.39 -5.03
C TYR A 221 16.93 5.32 -6.25
N LEU A 222 18.04 5.46 -6.98
CA LEU A 222 18.14 6.36 -8.13
C LEU A 222 17.13 6.03 -9.26
N THR A 223 16.78 4.76 -9.43
CA THR A 223 16.10 4.25 -10.64
C THR A 223 14.69 3.71 -10.39
N GLU A 224 14.19 3.72 -9.16
CA GLU A 224 12.90 3.10 -8.77
C GLU A 224 11.73 3.52 -9.68
N ASN A 225 11.55 4.83 -9.89
CA ASN A 225 10.49 5.38 -10.75
C ASN A 225 10.61 4.95 -12.23
N ALA A 226 11.83 4.69 -12.72
CA ALA A 226 12.03 4.17 -14.07
C ALA A 226 11.60 2.70 -14.18
N TRP A 227 11.81 1.92 -13.12
CA TRP A 227 11.37 0.52 -13.07
C TRP A 227 9.85 0.39 -13.00
N ASP A 228 9.17 1.25 -12.27
CA ASP A 228 7.69 1.28 -12.24
C ASP A 228 7.09 1.52 -13.62
N ARG A 229 7.66 2.47 -14.36
CA ARG A 229 7.23 2.77 -15.74
C ARG A 229 7.50 1.61 -16.68
N LEU A 230 8.71 1.04 -16.62
CA LEU A 230 9.07 -0.12 -17.42
C LEU A 230 8.17 -1.32 -17.12
N LEU A 231 7.85 -1.56 -15.85
CA LEU A 231 6.92 -2.61 -15.44
C LEU A 231 5.48 -2.34 -15.89
N ARG A 232 5.03 -1.08 -15.88
CA ARG A 232 3.66 -0.73 -16.29
C ARG A 232 3.46 -0.86 -17.79
N GLU A 233 4.41 -0.41 -18.59
CA GLU A 233 4.21 -0.21 -20.03
C GLU A 233 4.91 -1.26 -20.92
N SER A 234 6.00 -1.88 -20.45
CA SER A 234 6.72 -2.90 -21.21
C SER A 234 6.33 -4.34 -20.84
N PRO A 235 6.58 -5.32 -21.73
CA PRO A 235 6.45 -6.74 -21.39
C PRO A 235 7.42 -7.15 -20.28
N PHE A 236 6.97 -8.01 -19.37
CA PHE A 236 7.77 -8.45 -18.21
C PHE A 236 9.12 -9.09 -18.60
N LEU A 237 9.19 -9.77 -19.74
CA LEU A 237 10.43 -10.39 -20.21
C LEU A 237 11.51 -9.35 -20.53
N ALA A 238 11.14 -8.20 -21.12
CA ALA A 238 12.06 -7.11 -21.38
C ALA A 238 12.57 -6.52 -20.07
N PHE A 239 11.66 -6.20 -19.14
CA PHE A 239 12.00 -5.77 -17.78
C PHE A 239 12.99 -6.72 -17.10
N ARG A 240 12.72 -8.03 -17.12
CA ARG A 240 13.56 -9.05 -16.49
C ARG A 240 14.97 -9.11 -17.08
N HIS A 241 15.10 -9.01 -18.40
CA HIS A 241 16.40 -8.99 -19.05
C HIS A 241 17.20 -7.73 -18.70
N THR A 242 16.54 -6.57 -18.69
CA THR A 242 17.17 -5.29 -18.33
C THR A 242 17.61 -5.29 -16.87
N LEU A 243 16.77 -5.77 -15.94
CA LEU A 243 17.13 -5.87 -14.52
C LEU A 243 18.33 -6.79 -14.32
N ALA A 244 18.34 -7.99 -14.91
CA ALA A 244 19.48 -8.90 -14.81
C ALA A 244 20.78 -8.28 -15.36
N ALA A 245 20.71 -7.60 -16.51
CA ALA A 245 21.87 -6.90 -17.08
C ALA A 245 22.35 -5.73 -16.20
N CYS A 246 21.44 -5.09 -15.48
CA CYS A 246 21.78 -4.02 -14.54
C CYS A 246 22.49 -4.58 -13.31
N GLU A 247 21.91 -5.62 -12.70
CA GLU A 247 22.43 -6.28 -11.50
C GLU A 247 23.81 -6.91 -11.74
N GLU A 248 24.06 -7.51 -12.90
CA GLU A 248 25.40 -8.02 -13.27
C GLU A 248 26.53 -6.97 -13.16
N ASN A 249 26.22 -5.67 -13.25
CA ASN A 249 27.21 -4.59 -13.14
C ASN A 249 27.42 -4.09 -11.69
N LEU A 250 26.53 -4.42 -10.75
CA LEU A 250 26.60 -3.97 -9.36
C LEU A 250 27.68 -4.77 -8.60
N LEU A 251 28.47 -4.07 -7.79
CA LEU A 251 29.62 -4.63 -7.06
C LEU A 251 29.44 -4.58 -5.54
N ASP A 252 28.77 -3.55 -5.01
CA ASP A 252 28.51 -3.39 -3.57
C ASP A 252 27.03 -3.65 -3.28
N TYR A 253 26.72 -4.87 -2.83
CA TYR A 253 25.37 -5.31 -2.50
C TYR A 253 25.12 -5.18 -1.01
N ARG A 254 24.64 -4.02 -0.55
CA ARG A 254 23.86 -4.05 0.69
C ARG A 254 22.51 -4.64 0.34
N VAL A 255 22.18 -5.71 1.04
CA VAL A 255 20.94 -6.46 0.82
C VAL A 255 19.71 -5.58 1.15
N ASP A 256 19.87 -4.52 1.93
CA ASP A 256 18.74 -3.76 2.47
C ASP A 256 18.00 -2.96 1.38
N HIS A 257 18.70 -2.15 0.57
CA HIS A 257 18.11 -1.41 -0.56
C HIS A 257 17.58 -2.34 -1.66
N LEU A 258 18.25 -3.47 -1.86
CA LEU A 258 17.79 -4.54 -2.75
C LEU A 258 16.42 -5.07 -2.32
N LEU A 259 16.25 -5.33 -1.01
CA LEU A 259 14.98 -5.81 -0.47
C LEU A 259 13.88 -4.75 -0.57
N VAL A 260 14.20 -3.48 -0.27
CA VAL A 260 13.25 -2.35 -0.42
C VAL A 260 12.74 -2.30 -1.87
N PHE A 261 13.68 -2.30 -2.82
CA PHE A 261 13.37 -2.30 -4.25
C PHE A 261 12.49 -3.48 -4.65
N TYR A 262 12.86 -4.72 -4.29
CA TYR A 262 12.08 -5.89 -4.65
C TYR A 262 10.67 -5.88 -4.05
N ILE A 263 10.51 -5.44 -2.80
CA ILE A 263 9.19 -5.32 -2.16
C ILE A 263 8.34 -4.27 -2.90
N HIS A 264 8.93 -3.15 -3.29
CA HIS A 264 8.24 -2.12 -4.09
C HIS A 264 7.75 -2.67 -5.43
N ILE A 265 8.65 -3.19 -6.26
CA ILE A 265 8.30 -3.64 -7.62
C ILE A 265 7.39 -4.89 -7.62
N LEU A 266 7.39 -5.69 -6.54
CA LEU A 266 6.57 -6.90 -6.46
C LEU A 266 5.08 -6.61 -6.53
N LYS A 267 4.61 -5.42 -6.08
CA LYS A 267 3.21 -5.00 -6.17
C LYS A 267 2.71 -5.11 -7.61
N ALA A 268 3.43 -4.52 -8.56
CA ALA A 268 3.10 -4.57 -9.98
C ALA A 268 3.53 -5.90 -10.63
N ALA A 269 4.72 -6.41 -10.29
CA ALA A 269 5.29 -7.58 -10.94
C ALA A 269 4.48 -8.87 -10.71
N LEU A 270 3.80 -9.00 -9.56
CA LEU A 270 2.90 -10.14 -9.28
C LEU A 270 1.92 -10.42 -10.42
N TRP A 271 1.44 -9.39 -11.12
CA TRP A 271 0.43 -9.51 -12.17
C TRP A 271 0.98 -9.83 -13.56
N LYS A 272 2.30 -9.70 -13.77
CA LYS A 272 2.95 -9.88 -15.08
C LYS A 272 4.02 -10.97 -15.09
N ALA A 273 4.59 -11.29 -13.94
CA ALA A 273 5.74 -12.17 -13.81
C ALA A 273 5.39 -13.65 -13.93
N ASP A 274 6.40 -14.44 -14.33
CA ASP A 274 6.28 -15.89 -14.30
C ASP A 274 6.45 -16.45 -12.87
N ARG A 275 5.85 -17.62 -12.62
CA ARG A 275 5.85 -18.25 -11.29
C ARG A 275 7.24 -18.59 -10.77
N VAL A 276 8.21 -18.84 -11.66
CA VAL A 276 9.58 -19.21 -11.26
C VAL A 276 10.29 -17.98 -10.71
N TRP A 277 10.23 -16.86 -11.42
CA TRP A 277 10.80 -15.59 -10.96
C TRP A 277 10.17 -15.14 -9.62
N LEU A 278 8.84 -15.18 -9.51
CA LEU A 278 8.17 -14.85 -8.25
C LEU A 278 8.63 -15.75 -7.09
N ALA A 279 8.70 -17.07 -7.31
CA ALA A 279 9.17 -17.98 -6.26
C ALA A 279 10.60 -17.68 -5.81
N SER A 280 11.52 -17.32 -6.73
CA SER A 280 12.88 -16.93 -6.37
C SER A 280 12.93 -15.62 -5.60
N THR A 281 12.17 -14.60 -6.02
CA THR A 281 12.18 -13.28 -5.38
C THR A 281 11.59 -13.33 -3.97
N PHE A 282 10.46 -14.02 -3.78
CA PHE A 282 9.89 -14.23 -2.45
C PHE A 282 10.85 -15.02 -1.54
N SER A 283 11.51 -16.07 -2.04
CA SER A 283 12.50 -16.83 -1.28
C SER A 283 13.70 -15.96 -0.85
N LEU A 284 14.15 -15.05 -1.71
CA LEU A 284 15.21 -14.10 -1.40
C LEU A 284 14.81 -13.18 -0.23
N ILE A 285 13.59 -12.64 -0.26
CA ILE A 285 13.06 -11.77 0.81
C ILE A 285 12.87 -12.57 2.10
N GLU A 286 12.24 -13.75 2.02
CA GLU A 286 12.01 -14.66 3.15
C GLU A 286 13.32 -15.03 3.88
N THR A 287 14.39 -15.27 3.12
CA THR A 287 15.72 -15.59 3.68
C THR A 287 16.32 -14.42 4.46
N ASN A 288 15.93 -13.18 4.12
CA ASN A 288 16.48 -11.96 4.72
C ASN A 288 15.46 -11.17 5.57
N LEU A 289 14.33 -11.77 5.96
CA LEU A 289 13.25 -11.08 6.70
C LEU A 289 13.75 -10.31 7.94
N ARG A 290 14.73 -10.85 8.67
CA ARG A 290 15.27 -10.22 9.89
C ARG A 290 15.95 -8.87 9.65
N ARG A 291 16.25 -8.52 8.40
CA ARG A 291 16.84 -7.24 7.99
C ARG A 291 15.79 -6.21 7.63
N LEU A 292 14.52 -6.62 7.47
CA LEU A 292 13.46 -5.70 7.08
C LEU A 292 13.06 -4.80 8.26
N PRO A 293 12.94 -3.49 8.03
CA PRO A 293 12.20 -2.60 8.91
C PRO A 293 10.74 -3.08 9.11
N PRO A 294 10.11 -2.79 10.26
CA PRO A 294 8.73 -3.20 10.54
C PRO A 294 7.72 -2.76 9.46
N TRP A 295 7.87 -1.58 8.87
CA TRP A 295 6.98 -1.09 7.82
C TRP A 295 7.08 -1.93 6.53
N LEU A 296 8.28 -2.42 6.17
CA LEU A 296 8.47 -3.35 5.04
C LEU A 296 7.94 -4.75 5.33
N GLU A 297 7.95 -5.20 6.59
CA GLU A 297 7.30 -6.47 6.97
C GLU A 297 5.79 -6.41 6.70
N TYR A 298 5.13 -5.30 7.05
CA TYR A 298 3.69 -5.13 6.78
C TYR A 298 3.36 -5.14 5.28
N GLU A 299 4.19 -4.49 4.45
CA GLU A 299 4.08 -4.50 3.00
C GLU A 299 4.33 -5.90 2.42
N PHE A 300 5.34 -6.61 2.92
CA PHE A 300 5.60 -7.99 2.50
C PHE A 300 4.45 -8.93 2.86
N HIS A 301 3.83 -8.77 4.03
CA HIS A 301 2.62 -9.50 4.40
C HIS A 301 1.44 -9.23 3.45
N PHE A 302 1.30 -8.00 2.96
CA PHE A 302 0.30 -7.65 1.95
C PHE A 302 0.59 -8.35 0.61
N LEU A 303 1.85 -8.40 0.17
CA LEU A 303 2.25 -9.12 -1.04
C LEU A 303 1.97 -10.63 -0.96
N GLU A 304 2.19 -11.25 0.20
CA GLU A 304 1.84 -12.65 0.44
C GLU A 304 0.32 -12.89 0.33
N LEU A 305 -0.51 -11.97 0.82
CA LEU A 305 -1.96 -12.05 0.65
C LEU A 305 -2.36 -11.99 -0.84
N ILE A 306 -1.75 -11.11 -1.63
CA ILE A 306 -1.98 -11.05 -3.08
C ILE A 306 -1.55 -12.37 -3.74
N ARG A 307 -0.40 -12.94 -3.34
CA ARG A 307 0.10 -14.21 -3.87
C ARG A 307 -0.83 -15.38 -3.57
N VAL A 308 -1.45 -15.42 -2.39
CA VAL A 308 -2.49 -16.39 -2.04
C VAL A 308 -3.74 -16.14 -2.89
N TYR A 309 -4.18 -14.88 -2.97
CA TYR A 309 -5.34 -14.49 -3.78
C TYR A 309 -5.19 -14.91 -5.25
N GLN A 310 -4.01 -14.73 -5.87
CA GLN A 310 -3.77 -15.14 -7.25
C GLN A 310 -3.99 -16.64 -7.51
N ARG A 311 -3.81 -17.49 -6.50
CA ARG A 311 -4.09 -18.94 -6.61
C ARG A 311 -5.59 -19.24 -6.57
N GLU A 312 -6.35 -18.39 -5.89
CA GLU A 312 -7.80 -18.50 -5.68
C GLU A 312 -8.60 -17.65 -6.68
N ARG A 313 -7.94 -16.75 -7.43
CA ARG A 313 -8.53 -15.75 -8.32
C ARG A 313 -9.45 -16.35 -9.38
N GLU A 314 -9.05 -17.46 -10.01
CA GLU A 314 -9.88 -18.10 -11.04
C GLU A 314 -11.22 -18.58 -10.48
N LEU A 315 -11.23 -19.13 -9.25
CA LEU A 315 -12.44 -19.53 -8.57
C LEU A 315 -13.27 -18.31 -8.17
N PHE A 316 -12.63 -17.26 -7.66
CA PHE A 316 -13.32 -16.03 -7.28
C PHE A 316 -14.11 -15.41 -8.44
N LEU A 317 -13.48 -15.29 -9.61
CA LEU A 317 -14.07 -14.69 -10.81
C LEU A 317 -15.28 -15.45 -11.37
N THR A 318 -15.56 -16.68 -10.91
CA THR A 318 -16.76 -17.43 -11.35
C THR A 318 -18.08 -16.91 -10.76
N GLY A 319 -18.03 -16.06 -9.73
CA GLY A 319 -19.23 -15.69 -8.97
C GLY A 319 -20.11 -14.61 -9.58
N GLY A 320 -19.59 -13.72 -10.44
CA GLY A 320 -20.38 -12.67 -11.09
C GLY A 320 -19.60 -11.41 -11.48
N PRO A 321 -20.31 -10.34 -11.91
CA PRO A 321 -19.70 -9.10 -12.38
C PRO A 321 -19.09 -8.25 -11.25
N LEU A 322 -19.66 -8.21 -10.04
CA LEU A 322 -19.10 -7.41 -8.95
C LEU A 322 -17.74 -7.95 -8.50
N ARG A 323 -17.57 -9.27 -8.50
CA ARG A 323 -16.28 -9.92 -8.23
C ARG A 323 -15.23 -9.55 -9.27
N ALA A 324 -15.61 -9.44 -10.54
CA ALA A 324 -14.69 -8.98 -11.59
C ALA A 324 -14.27 -7.52 -11.38
N ILE A 325 -15.17 -6.67 -10.91
CA ILE A 325 -14.86 -5.27 -10.58
C ILE A 325 -13.93 -5.19 -9.36
N ILE A 326 -14.22 -5.94 -8.29
CA ILE A 326 -13.34 -6.04 -7.11
C ILE A 326 -11.95 -6.53 -7.51
N ASP A 327 -11.85 -7.55 -8.35
CA ASP A 327 -10.57 -8.05 -8.88
C ASP A 327 -9.82 -6.98 -9.67
N GLN A 328 -10.52 -6.24 -10.54
CA GLN A 328 -9.92 -5.15 -11.29
C GLN A 328 -9.43 -4.04 -10.37
N THR A 329 -10.20 -3.67 -9.34
CA THR A 329 -9.80 -2.67 -8.36
C THR A 329 -8.56 -3.10 -7.57
N ILE A 330 -8.46 -4.39 -7.19
CA ILE A 330 -7.25 -4.93 -6.55
C ILE A 330 -6.04 -4.84 -7.50
N GLN A 331 -6.23 -5.13 -8.79
CA GLN A 331 -5.16 -4.98 -9.79
C GLN A 331 -4.77 -3.52 -9.99
N ASP A 332 -5.73 -2.62 -10.10
CA ASP A 332 -5.50 -1.19 -10.26
C ASP A 332 -4.70 -0.65 -9.09
N TYR A 333 -5.06 -1.06 -7.87
CA TYR A 333 -4.33 -0.72 -6.66
C TYR A 333 -2.85 -1.12 -6.69
N CYS A 334 -2.53 -2.23 -7.36
CA CYS A 334 -1.17 -2.75 -7.44
C CYS A 334 -0.36 -2.23 -8.62
N THR A 335 -1.01 -1.68 -9.66
CA THR A 335 -0.37 -1.42 -10.96
C THR A 335 -0.46 0.04 -11.42
N GLN A 336 -1.46 0.77 -10.95
CA GLN A 336 -1.69 2.16 -11.29
C GLN A 336 -0.99 3.10 -10.30
N SER A 337 -0.99 4.39 -10.62
CA SER A 337 -0.55 5.42 -9.67
C SER A 337 -1.49 5.49 -8.46
N GLU A 338 -0.99 5.92 -7.30
CA GLU A 338 -1.76 6.00 -6.04
C GLU A 338 -3.10 6.74 -6.22
N GLN A 339 -3.10 7.87 -6.95
CA GLN A 339 -4.32 8.65 -7.21
C GLN A 339 -5.36 7.88 -8.04
N GLN A 340 -4.92 7.17 -9.08
CA GLN A 340 -5.82 6.37 -9.93
C GLN A 340 -6.33 5.13 -9.20
N ALA A 341 -5.45 4.50 -8.40
CA ALA A 341 -5.80 3.39 -7.53
C ALA A 341 -6.88 3.79 -6.52
N ASP A 342 -6.70 4.92 -5.83
CA ASP A 342 -7.66 5.46 -4.87
C ASP A 342 -9.00 5.80 -5.53
N GLN A 343 -8.96 6.42 -6.72
CA GLN A 343 -10.16 6.71 -7.49
C GLN A 343 -10.92 5.43 -7.88
N SER A 344 -10.23 4.44 -8.47
CA SER A 344 -10.82 3.13 -8.84
C SER A 344 -11.44 2.44 -7.63
N PHE A 345 -10.76 2.51 -6.48
CA PHE A 345 -11.26 1.95 -5.24
C PHE A 345 -12.53 2.65 -4.73
N LEU A 346 -12.55 3.98 -4.71
CA LEU A 346 -13.72 4.75 -4.29
C LEU A 346 -14.92 4.56 -5.23
N GLU A 347 -14.69 4.53 -6.53
CA GLU A 347 -15.72 4.23 -7.53
C GLU A 347 -16.30 2.82 -7.32
N CYS A 348 -15.44 1.84 -6.98
CA CYS A 348 -15.89 0.51 -6.59
C CYS A 348 -16.76 0.56 -5.32
N GLN A 349 -16.34 1.27 -4.26
CA GLN A 349 -17.16 1.39 -3.04
C GLN A 349 -18.55 2.00 -3.32
N GLN A 350 -18.61 3.06 -4.14
CA GLN A 350 -19.88 3.67 -4.56
C GLN A 350 -20.76 2.67 -5.32
N LEU A 351 -20.16 1.89 -6.22
CA LEU A 351 -20.85 0.85 -6.96
C LEU A 351 -21.43 -0.20 -6.01
N LEU A 352 -20.63 -0.72 -5.08
CA LEU A 352 -21.03 -1.73 -4.08
C LEU A 352 -22.23 -1.26 -3.23
N VAL A 353 -22.29 0.03 -2.89
CA VAL A 353 -23.42 0.60 -2.15
C VAL A 353 -24.65 0.80 -3.03
N SER A 354 -24.46 1.29 -4.27
CA SER A 354 -25.55 1.52 -5.22
C SER A 354 -26.22 0.22 -5.69
N GLN A 355 -25.42 -0.83 -5.90
CA GLN A 355 -25.82 -2.16 -6.37
C GLN A 355 -25.99 -3.14 -5.19
N ARG A 356 -26.46 -2.65 -4.03
CA ARG A 356 -26.56 -3.47 -2.80
C ARG A 356 -27.29 -4.80 -2.99
N ASN A 357 -28.34 -4.85 -3.82
CA ASN A 357 -29.11 -6.08 -4.02
C ASN A 357 -28.30 -7.12 -4.81
N GLU A 358 -27.58 -6.68 -5.83
CA GLU A 358 -26.71 -7.53 -6.66
C GLU A 358 -25.53 -8.04 -5.82
N LEU A 359 -24.97 -7.21 -4.94
CA LEU A 359 -23.95 -7.61 -3.96
C LEU A 359 -24.45 -8.71 -3.01
N LEU A 360 -25.70 -8.62 -2.56
CA LEU A 360 -26.31 -9.63 -1.70
C LEU A 360 -26.53 -10.97 -2.42
N GLU A 361 -26.86 -10.94 -3.71
CA GLU A 361 -27.10 -12.12 -4.53
C GLU A 361 -25.80 -12.82 -4.95
N GLU A 362 -24.77 -12.05 -5.30
CA GLU A 362 -23.50 -12.56 -5.82
C GLU A 362 -22.62 -13.20 -4.73
N PHE A 363 -22.77 -12.77 -3.48
CA PHE A 363 -22.06 -13.30 -2.32
C PHE A 363 -23.04 -13.97 -1.38
N ASP A 364 -23.27 -15.27 -1.56
CA ASP A 364 -23.93 -16.11 -0.56
C ASP A 364 -23.00 -16.34 0.66
N LEU A 365 -23.52 -16.82 1.79
CA LEU A 365 -22.88 -16.87 3.13
C LEU A 365 -21.62 -17.76 3.29
N THR A 366 -20.82 -17.98 2.25
CA THR A 366 -19.63 -18.84 2.28
C THR A 366 -18.36 -18.06 2.64
N ARG A 367 -18.15 -17.84 3.95
CA ARG A 367 -16.91 -17.23 4.48
C ARG A 367 -15.63 -17.90 3.95
N THR A 368 -15.61 -19.23 3.85
CA THR A 368 -14.40 -20.01 3.52
C THR A 368 -13.83 -19.73 2.14
N GLU A 369 -14.62 -19.23 1.20
CA GLU A 369 -14.17 -18.99 -0.18
C GLU A 369 -13.58 -17.58 -0.38
N CYS A 370 -13.73 -16.68 0.59
CA CYS A 370 -13.42 -15.26 0.44
C CYS A 370 -12.56 -14.67 1.57
N GLU A 371 -12.04 -15.47 2.52
CA GLU A 371 -11.27 -14.95 3.65
C GLU A 371 -10.04 -14.15 3.21
N THR A 372 -9.28 -14.69 2.24
CA THR A 372 -8.11 -14.02 1.66
C THR A 372 -8.46 -12.63 1.11
N ILE A 373 -9.58 -12.55 0.40
CA ILE A 373 -10.05 -11.33 -0.26
C ILE A 373 -10.55 -10.33 0.76
N GLN A 374 -11.26 -10.77 1.80
CA GLN A 374 -11.67 -9.89 2.88
C GLN A 374 -10.47 -9.24 3.59
N MET A 375 -9.43 -10.03 3.90
CA MET A 375 -8.21 -9.51 4.51
C MET A 375 -7.49 -8.53 3.58
N LEU A 376 -7.42 -8.84 2.29
CA LEU A 376 -6.82 -7.97 1.28
C LEU A 376 -7.61 -6.65 1.14
N TRP A 377 -8.93 -6.75 1.05
CA TRP A 377 -9.83 -5.61 0.93
C TRP A 377 -9.79 -4.72 2.17
N GLU A 378 -9.72 -5.28 3.38
CA GLU A 378 -9.57 -4.47 4.61
C GLU A 378 -8.28 -3.67 4.56
N LYS A 379 -7.15 -4.30 4.18
CA LYS A 379 -5.85 -3.61 4.13
C LYS A 379 -5.86 -2.46 3.12
N ILE A 380 -6.44 -2.68 1.93
CA ILE A 380 -6.60 -1.61 0.93
C ILE A 380 -7.53 -0.53 1.50
N ALA A 381 -8.65 -0.91 2.11
CA ALA A 381 -9.61 0.02 2.69
C ALA A 381 -9.01 0.85 3.82
N GLU A 382 -8.18 0.27 4.68
CA GLU A 382 -7.46 0.97 5.76
C GLU A 382 -6.45 1.97 5.18
N ASP A 383 -5.65 1.56 4.20
CA ASP A 383 -4.64 2.44 3.60
C ASP A 383 -5.28 3.62 2.85
N VAL A 384 -6.32 3.36 2.05
CA VAL A 384 -7.11 4.41 1.38
C VAL A 384 -7.83 5.30 2.41
N PHE A 385 -8.38 4.71 3.48
CA PHE A 385 -9.02 5.48 4.54
C PHE A 385 -8.02 6.38 5.28
N GLU A 386 -6.79 5.93 5.56
CA GLU A 386 -5.75 6.76 6.16
C GLU A 386 -5.40 7.96 5.29
N ARG A 387 -5.40 7.80 3.96
CA ARG A 387 -5.20 8.91 3.02
C ARG A 387 -6.38 9.88 2.97
N ILE A 388 -7.60 9.36 3.07
CA ILE A 388 -8.83 10.16 2.98
C ILE A 388 -9.30 10.64 4.36
N ASN A 389 -8.74 10.22 5.47
CA ASN A 389 -9.30 10.57 6.77
C ASN A 389 -8.28 11.19 7.71
N THR A 390 -7.99 12.47 7.46
CA THR A 390 -7.07 13.26 8.27
C THR A 390 -7.72 13.93 9.49
N GLY A 391 -9.00 13.65 9.79
CA GLY A 391 -9.76 14.43 10.78
C GLY A 391 -10.95 13.77 11.47
N PHE A 392 -11.14 12.43 11.37
CA PHE A 392 -12.17 11.78 12.17
C PHE A 392 -11.83 11.86 13.65
N HIS A 393 -12.46 12.80 14.34
CA HIS A 393 -12.58 12.73 15.77
C HIS A 393 -13.51 11.55 16.10
N ASP A 394 -13.05 10.65 16.97
CA ASP A 394 -13.83 9.59 17.64
C ASP A 394 -14.99 10.14 18.51
N SER A 395 -15.55 11.30 18.17
CA SER A 395 -16.67 11.93 18.87
C SER A 395 -17.99 11.48 18.27
N PHE A 396 -18.28 10.18 18.29
CA PHE A 396 -19.67 9.75 18.31
C PHE A 396 -20.20 10.01 19.74
N PRO A 397 -21.19 10.89 19.93
CA PRO A 397 -21.69 11.23 21.26
C PRO A 397 -22.42 10.05 21.93
N GLU A 398 -22.82 9.04 21.16
CA GLU A 398 -23.51 7.84 21.64
C GLU A 398 -22.55 6.66 21.78
N THR A 399 -22.67 5.92 22.88
CA THR A 399 -21.84 4.72 23.08
C THR A 399 -22.27 3.59 22.15
N LEU A 400 -21.33 2.75 21.73
CA LEU A 400 -21.59 1.53 20.96
C LEU A 400 -22.75 0.69 21.53
N GLU A 401 -22.90 0.66 22.85
CA GLU A 401 -23.99 -0.04 23.54
C GLU A 401 -25.37 0.57 23.22
N GLN A 402 -25.49 1.90 23.11
CA GLN A 402 -26.75 2.58 22.77
C GLN A 402 -27.19 2.28 21.34
N ARG A 403 -26.28 2.41 20.36
CA ARG A 403 -26.54 2.04 18.96
C ARG A 403 -26.94 0.58 18.82
N THR A 404 -26.24 -0.32 19.50
CA THR A 404 -26.57 -1.74 19.49
C THR A 404 -27.98 -2.00 20.08
N LYS A 405 -28.39 -1.28 21.13
CA LYS A 405 -29.75 -1.38 21.69
C LYS A 405 -30.82 -0.88 20.74
N GLN A 406 -30.57 0.19 19.98
CA GLN A 406 -31.48 0.67 18.95
C GLN A 406 -31.66 -0.37 17.84
N LEU A 407 -30.55 -0.96 17.35
CA LEU A 407 -30.60 -2.07 16.39
C LEU A 407 -31.39 -3.26 16.94
N VAL A 408 -31.16 -3.66 18.20
CA VAL A 408 -31.91 -4.76 18.82
C VAL A 408 -33.41 -4.45 18.91
N ALA A 409 -33.78 -3.20 19.19
CA ALA A 409 -35.17 -2.78 19.16
C ALA A 409 -35.78 -2.97 17.76
N GLN A 410 -35.12 -2.47 16.72
CA GLN A 410 -35.53 -2.65 15.31
C GLN A 410 -35.66 -4.13 14.93
N LEU A 411 -34.65 -4.95 15.27
CA LEU A 411 -34.65 -6.40 15.02
C LEU A 411 -35.71 -7.17 15.83
N SER A 412 -36.37 -6.54 16.81
CA SER A 412 -37.34 -7.19 17.71
C SER A 412 -38.76 -6.63 17.61
N GLU A 413 -38.97 -5.50 16.93
CA GLU A 413 -40.27 -4.85 16.79
C GLU A 413 -41.21 -5.55 15.78
N GLU A 414 -40.68 -6.32 14.82
CA GLU A 414 -41.51 -7.07 13.87
C GLU A 414 -41.73 -8.53 14.28
N ASP A 415 -42.92 -9.08 14.00
CA ASP A 415 -43.40 -10.47 14.29
C ASP A 415 -42.46 -11.60 13.81
N SER A 416 -41.43 -11.25 13.05
CA SER A 416 -40.41 -12.10 12.48
C SER A 416 -39.67 -12.95 13.55
N GLY A 417 -39.36 -12.39 14.72
CA GLY A 417 -38.77 -13.12 15.84
C GLY A 417 -39.71 -14.20 16.43
N ALA A 418 -41.02 -14.00 16.33
CA ALA A 418 -42.03 -14.98 16.71
C ALA A 418 -42.19 -16.07 15.64
N ASP A 419 -42.07 -15.74 14.36
CA ASP A 419 -42.12 -16.69 13.26
C ASP A 419 -40.88 -17.58 13.19
N TYR A 420 -39.67 -17.06 13.43
CA TYR A 420 -38.47 -17.89 13.64
C TYR A 420 -38.68 -18.92 14.76
N ARG A 421 -39.28 -18.49 15.89
CA ARG A 421 -39.56 -19.40 17.00
C ARG A 421 -40.52 -20.51 16.60
N ARG A 422 -41.62 -20.16 15.91
CA ARG A 422 -42.61 -21.14 15.44
C ARG A 422 -41.98 -22.14 14.48
N SER A 423 -41.11 -21.67 13.59
CA SER A 423 -40.52 -22.49 12.53
C SER A 423 -39.31 -23.31 12.97
N VAL A 424 -38.56 -22.88 13.99
CA VAL A 424 -37.29 -23.50 14.38
C VAL A 424 -37.27 -24.04 15.81
N LYS A 425 -37.68 -23.22 16.79
CA LYS A 425 -37.54 -23.57 18.22
C LYS A 425 -38.65 -24.50 18.71
N ILE A 426 -39.90 -24.30 18.28
CA ILE A 426 -41.02 -25.17 18.66
C ILE A 426 -40.81 -26.61 18.14
N PRO A 427 -40.41 -26.83 16.87
CA PRO A 427 -40.12 -28.17 16.36
C PRO A 427 -38.95 -28.84 17.07
N ARG A 428 -37.84 -28.12 17.32
CA ARG A 428 -36.69 -28.66 18.09
C ARG A 428 -37.07 -29.08 19.50
N LEU A 429 -37.90 -28.28 20.19
CA LEU A 429 -38.33 -28.59 21.55
C LEU A 429 -39.32 -29.76 21.57
N GLY A 430 -40.22 -29.83 20.59
CA GLY A 430 -41.08 -30.99 20.36
C GLY A 430 -40.29 -32.27 20.07
N PHE A 431 -39.20 -32.17 19.32
CA PHE A 431 -38.29 -33.29 19.06
C PHE A 431 -37.58 -33.77 20.33
N LEU A 432 -37.02 -32.86 21.14
CA LEU A 432 -36.40 -33.23 22.42
C LEU A 432 -37.38 -33.93 23.36
N LEU A 433 -38.64 -33.49 23.35
CA LEU A 433 -39.72 -34.11 24.13
C LEU A 433 -40.07 -35.51 23.59
N PHE A 434 -40.13 -35.68 22.27
CA PHE A 434 -40.34 -36.98 21.63
C PHE A 434 -39.19 -37.96 21.94
N LEU A 435 -37.94 -37.50 21.88
CA LEU A 435 -36.75 -38.27 22.27
C LEU A 435 -36.86 -38.73 23.73
N ALA A 436 -37.20 -37.81 24.65
CA ALA A 436 -37.35 -38.13 26.07
C ALA A 436 -38.45 -39.18 26.31
N VAL A 437 -39.60 -39.06 25.63
CA VAL A 437 -40.68 -40.04 25.70
C VAL A 437 -40.24 -41.39 25.13
N SER A 438 -39.53 -41.40 24.00
CA SER A 438 -39.01 -42.62 23.40
C SER A 438 -38.04 -43.36 24.34
N VAL A 439 -37.13 -42.64 25.01
CA VAL A 439 -36.21 -43.19 26.02
C VAL A 439 -36.99 -43.75 27.21
N MET A 440 -38.04 -43.05 27.67
CA MET A 440 -38.89 -43.51 28.77
C MET A 440 -39.65 -44.80 28.43
N ILE A 441 -40.24 -44.91 27.23
CA ILE A 441 -40.94 -46.13 26.77
C ILE A 441 -39.96 -47.31 26.70
N SER A 442 -38.78 -47.05 26.18
CA SER A 442 -37.66 -47.98 26.11
C SER A 442 -37.21 -48.50 27.48
N LEU A 443 -37.08 -47.62 28.48
CA LEU A 443 -36.75 -47.99 29.86
C LEU A 443 -37.89 -48.80 30.51
N LEU A 444 -39.15 -48.45 30.24
CA LEU A 444 -40.30 -49.20 30.75
C LEU A 444 -40.33 -50.63 30.21
N GLY A 445 -40.04 -50.83 28.92
CA GLY A 445 -39.95 -52.15 28.29
C GLY A 445 -38.84 -53.04 28.83
N LEU A 446 -37.74 -52.45 29.33
CA LEU A 446 -36.66 -53.16 30.02
C LEU A 446 -37.05 -53.67 31.42
N VAL A 447 -37.97 -52.97 32.11
CA VAL A 447 -38.43 -53.33 33.46
C VAL A 447 -39.45 -54.48 33.41
N PHE A 448 -40.28 -54.55 32.37
CA PHE A 448 -41.22 -55.66 32.15
C PHE A 448 -40.51 -56.87 31.52
N LYS A 449 -39.81 -57.66 32.36
CA LYS A 449 -39.19 -58.94 32.00
C LYS A 449 -40.24 -59.93 31.43
N GLY A 450 -40.25 -60.12 30.12
CA GLY A 450 -40.80 -61.31 29.45
C GLY A 450 -39.65 -62.14 28.87
N ASP A 451 -39.78 -63.47 28.87
CA ASP A 451 -38.72 -64.45 28.54
C ASP A 451 -38.09 -64.34 27.14
N ALA A 452 -38.54 -63.40 26.30
CA ALA A 452 -37.96 -63.08 25.00
C ALA A 452 -37.04 -61.85 25.10
N ILE A 453 -35.82 -62.05 25.59
CA ILE A 453 -34.82 -60.98 25.80
C ILE A 453 -34.54 -60.18 24.51
N ASN A 454 -34.68 -60.77 23.32
CA ASN A 454 -34.26 -60.13 22.06
C ASN A 454 -35.24 -59.07 21.50
N GLY A 455 -36.54 -59.17 21.79
CA GLY A 455 -37.56 -58.26 21.23
C GLY A 455 -37.45 -56.81 21.73
N PRO A 456 -37.36 -56.58 23.06
CA PRO A 456 -37.25 -55.24 23.64
C PRO A 456 -35.97 -54.51 23.22
N PHE A 457 -34.83 -55.21 23.11
CA PHE A 457 -33.58 -54.60 22.65
C PHE A 457 -33.60 -54.22 21.16
N LEU A 458 -34.33 -54.97 20.33
CA LEU A 458 -34.49 -54.65 18.91
C LEU A 458 -35.38 -53.41 18.72
N ILE A 459 -36.47 -53.31 19.50
CA ILE A 459 -37.34 -52.11 19.54
C ILE A 459 -36.55 -50.88 20.04
N LEU A 460 -35.75 -51.05 21.09
CA LEU A 460 -34.86 -50.00 21.61
C LEU A 460 -33.87 -49.52 20.55
N GLY A 461 -33.20 -50.45 19.86
CA GLY A 461 -32.26 -50.14 18.78
C GLY A 461 -32.91 -49.39 17.62
N CYS A 462 -34.09 -49.82 17.18
CA CYS A 462 -34.85 -49.13 16.13
C CYS A 462 -35.30 -47.73 16.55
N LEU A 463 -35.75 -47.55 17.79
CA LEU A 463 -36.15 -46.22 18.31
C LEU A 463 -34.96 -45.27 18.41
N LEU A 464 -33.79 -45.73 18.87
CA LEU A 464 -32.58 -44.90 18.93
C LEU A 464 -32.10 -44.50 17.53
N LEU A 465 -32.13 -45.43 16.56
CA LEU A 465 -31.79 -45.12 15.17
C LEU A 465 -32.77 -44.12 14.55
N LEU A 466 -34.09 -44.32 14.74
CA LEU A 466 -35.11 -43.41 14.23
C LEU A 466 -34.94 -42.01 14.83
N ASN A 467 -34.73 -41.92 16.14
CA ASN A 467 -34.47 -40.64 16.81
C ASN A 467 -33.18 -39.99 16.31
N GLY A 468 -32.11 -40.76 16.10
CA GLY A 468 -30.86 -40.25 15.53
C GLY A 468 -31.07 -39.66 14.14
N VAL A 469 -31.77 -40.37 13.25
CA VAL A 469 -32.10 -39.89 11.89
C VAL A 469 -32.95 -38.63 11.94
N VAL A 470 -34.01 -38.61 12.76
CA VAL A 470 -34.88 -37.44 12.90
C VAL A 470 -34.14 -36.25 13.52
N PHE A 471 -33.22 -36.47 14.46
CA PHE A 471 -32.37 -35.41 15.02
C PHE A 471 -31.47 -34.77 13.96
N VAL A 472 -30.84 -35.59 13.13
CA VAL A 472 -29.99 -35.12 12.03
C VAL A 472 -30.82 -34.32 11.03
N ILE A 473 -31.96 -34.86 10.59
CA ILE A 473 -32.88 -34.17 9.65
C ILE A 473 -33.38 -32.84 10.25
N SER A 474 -33.81 -32.85 11.52
CA SER A 474 -34.28 -31.64 12.21
C SER A 474 -33.19 -30.59 12.35
N SER A 475 -31.95 -31.01 12.60
CA SER A 475 -30.80 -30.10 12.69
C SER A 475 -30.50 -29.46 11.34
N ILE A 476 -30.50 -30.23 10.25
CA ILE A 476 -30.30 -29.73 8.88
C ILE A 476 -31.41 -28.77 8.47
N ILE A 477 -32.68 -29.13 8.68
CA ILE A 477 -33.83 -28.27 8.36
C ILE A 477 -33.76 -26.98 9.17
N SER A 478 -33.46 -27.08 10.47
CA SER A 478 -33.32 -25.90 11.32
C SER A 478 -32.27 -24.96 10.77
N GLU A 479 -31.11 -25.46 10.36
CA GLU A 479 -30.02 -24.64 9.80
C GLU A 479 -30.44 -23.94 8.51
N HIS A 480 -31.11 -24.65 7.60
CA HIS A 480 -31.65 -24.07 6.36
C HIS A 480 -32.68 -22.98 6.63
N VAL A 481 -33.59 -23.19 7.57
CA VAL A 481 -34.61 -22.19 7.94
C VAL A 481 -33.97 -20.97 8.58
N VAL A 482 -32.99 -21.15 9.47
CA VAL A 482 -32.27 -20.02 10.09
C VAL A 482 -31.55 -19.21 9.01
N ARG A 483 -30.85 -19.89 8.09
CA ARG A 483 -30.14 -19.25 6.99
C ARG A 483 -31.09 -18.48 6.06
N ALA A 484 -32.20 -19.10 5.66
CA ALA A 484 -33.19 -18.45 4.80
C ALA A 484 -33.79 -17.20 5.47
N PHE A 485 -34.02 -17.26 6.77
CA PHE A 485 -34.52 -16.13 7.55
C PHE A 485 -33.48 -15.01 7.70
N TYR A 486 -32.21 -15.38 7.88
CA TYR A 486 -31.11 -14.41 7.89
C TYR A 486 -31.02 -13.68 6.54
N LEU A 487 -30.97 -14.44 5.44
CA LEU A 487 -30.80 -13.90 4.09
C LEU A 487 -31.97 -13.00 3.66
N SER A 488 -33.20 -13.33 4.05
CA SER A 488 -34.39 -12.57 3.64
C SER A 488 -34.66 -11.34 4.49
N TRP A 489 -34.41 -11.39 5.80
CA TRP A 489 -34.88 -10.36 6.73
C TRP A 489 -33.76 -9.73 7.56
N TRP A 490 -33.00 -10.52 8.33
CA TRP A 490 -31.96 -9.94 9.22
C TRP A 490 -30.90 -9.17 8.45
N ARG A 491 -30.43 -9.73 7.33
CA ARG A 491 -29.41 -9.12 6.47
C ARG A 491 -29.84 -7.76 5.91
N GLN A 492 -31.11 -7.63 5.51
CA GLN A 492 -31.65 -6.38 4.99
C GLN A 492 -31.75 -5.29 6.08
N ASN A 493 -32.20 -5.65 7.28
CA ASN A 493 -32.26 -4.72 8.41
C ASN A 493 -30.86 -4.27 8.85
N LEU A 494 -29.88 -5.18 8.85
CA LEU A 494 -28.49 -4.84 9.13
C LEU A 494 -27.93 -3.87 8.09
N MET A 495 -28.22 -4.06 6.81
CA MET A 495 -27.84 -3.09 5.79
C MET A 495 -28.46 -1.71 6.03
N GLN A 496 -29.75 -1.64 6.36
CA GLN A 496 -30.41 -0.37 6.67
C GLN A 496 -29.77 0.34 7.87
N PHE A 497 -29.40 -0.41 8.91
CA PHE A 497 -28.68 0.15 10.05
C PHE A 497 -27.33 0.77 9.63
N TYR A 498 -26.57 0.09 8.79
CA TYR A 498 -25.28 0.61 8.30
C TYR A 498 -25.39 1.75 7.29
N GLN A 499 -26.59 2.11 6.84
CA GLN A 499 -26.81 3.33 6.06
C GLN A 499 -26.82 4.58 6.94
N SER A 500 -27.23 4.48 8.21
CA SER A 500 -27.32 5.62 9.12
C SER A 500 -26.16 5.66 10.11
N ASP A 501 -25.67 4.50 10.55
CA ASP A 501 -24.70 4.40 11.63
C ASP A 501 -23.57 3.45 11.27
N TRP A 502 -22.37 4.02 11.08
CA TRP A 502 -21.19 3.19 10.92
C TRP A 502 -20.62 2.73 12.27
N VAL A 503 -20.34 1.42 12.35
CA VAL A 503 -19.70 0.74 13.48
C VAL A 503 -18.86 -0.44 12.93
N PRO A 504 -17.71 -0.79 13.52
CA PRO A 504 -16.99 -2.00 13.11
C PRO A 504 -17.86 -3.26 13.24
N LEU A 505 -17.99 -4.04 12.16
CA LEU A 505 -18.87 -5.22 12.10
C LEU A 505 -18.59 -6.24 13.19
N VAL A 506 -17.31 -6.50 13.48
CA VAL A 506 -16.88 -7.41 14.54
C VAL A 506 -17.26 -6.88 15.92
N ALA A 507 -17.11 -5.57 16.15
CA ALA A 507 -17.47 -4.95 17.43
C ALA A 507 -18.99 -5.03 17.66
N LEU A 508 -19.80 -4.78 16.63
CA LEU A 508 -21.25 -4.91 16.70
C LEU A 508 -21.67 -6.35 16.98
N ALA A 509 -21.11 -7.33 16.27
CA ALA A 509 -21.39 -8.75 16.49
C ALA A 509 -21.03 -9.22 17.92
N LEU A 510 -19.89 -8.77 18.46
CA LEU A 510 -19.49 -9.07 19.83
C LEU A 510 -20.44 -8.43 20.85
N GLN A 511 -20.88 -7.18 20.62
CA GLN A 511 -21.83 -6.51 21.51
C GLN A 511 -23.22 -7.15 21.48
N LEU A 512 -23.71 -7.58 20.32
CA LEU A 512 -24.96 -8.34 20.19
C LEU A 512 -24.91 -9.62 21.05
N LYS A 513 -23.78 -10.34 21.01
CA LYS A 513 -23.53 -11.53 21.83
C LYS A 513 -23.47 -11.20 23.34
N GLN A 514 -22.91 -10.06 23.71
CA GLN A 514 -22.84 -9.61 25.12
C GLN A 514 -24.19 -9.13 25.67
N LEU A 515 -24.99 -8.40 24.89
CA LEU A 515 -26.29 -7.87 25.33
C LEU A 515 -27.29 -8.97 25.68
N LYS A 516 -27.22 -10.12 24.99
CA LYS A 516 -27.95 -11.33 25.36
C LYS A 516 -27.70 -11.75 26.82
N GLN A 517 -26.49 -11.55 27.33
CA GLN A 517 -26.12 -11.95 28.69
C GLN A 517 -26.62 -10.97 29.77
N LYS A 518 -26.91 -9.71 29.41
CA LYS A 518 -27.19 -8.61 30.36
C LYS A 518 -28.66 -8.15 30.46
N GLN A 519 -29.49 -8.27 29.41
CA GLN A 519 -30.93 -7.91 29.41
C GLN A 519 -31.71 -8.96 28.58
N PHE A 520 -32.90 -9.43 28.95
CA PHE A 520 -34.16 -8.68 28.96
C PHE A 520 -35.26 -9.33 29.82
N ARG A 521 -35.87 -8.53 30.71
CA ARG A 521 -37.03 -8.91 31.55
C ARG A 521 -38.40 -8.53 30.97
N LYS A 522 -38.50 -7.85 29.80
CA LYS A 522 -39.82 -7.50 29.20
C LYS A 522 -39.94 -7.61 27.67
N ASN A 523 -38.97 -7.16 26.87
CA ASN A 523 -38.96 -7.40 25.42
C ASN A 523 -37.90 -8.42 25.06
N LYS A 524 -38.30 -9.49 24.43
CA LYS A 524 -37.58 -10.74 24.49
C LYS A 524 -36.71 -10.82 23.23
N ALA A 525 -35.58 -10.11 23.23
CA ALA A 525 -34.61 -10.08 22.12
C ALA A 525 -33.97 -11.47 21.98
N TYR A 526 -34.57 -12.31 21.14
CA TYR A 526 -34.12 -13.67 20.89
C TYR A 526 -33.30 -13.74 19.61
N ASN A 527 -32.33 -14.65 19.60
CA ASN A 527 -31.55 -15.06 18.43
C ASN A 527 -30.40 -14.11 18.01
N LEU A 528 -30.00 -13.20 18.91
CA LEU A 528 -28.88 -12.29 18.67
C LEU A 528 -27.53 -13.02 18.45
N ASP A 529 -27.35 -14.20 19.04
CA ASP A 529 -26.14 -15.01 18.83
C ASP A 529 -26.10 -15.59 17.42
N GLU A 530 -27.22 -16.13 16.94
CA GLU A 530 -27.34 -16.63 15.58
C GLU A 530 -27.11 -15.49 14.57
N VAL A 531 -27.73 -14.32 14.78
CA VAL A 531 -27.50 -13.13 13.94
C VAL A 531 -26.03 -12.71 13.97
N ALA A 532 -25.41 -12.61 15.15
CA ALA A 532 -23.99 -12.25 15.27
C ALA A 532 -23.07 -13.26 14.59
N ILE A 533 -23.38 -14.57 14.66
CA ILE A 533 -22.63 -15.60 13.94
C ILE A 533 -22.77 -15.40 12.44
N PHE A 534 -23.98 -15.28 11.89
CA PHE A 534 -24.16 -15.08 10.45
C PHE A 534 -23.54 -13.77 9.96
N MET A 535 -23.64 -12.68 10.72
CA MET A 535 -22.96 -11.42 10.42
C MET A 535 -21.46 -11.59 10.21
N LEU A 536 -20.79 -12.34 11.10
CA LEU A 536 -19.34 -12.60 11.00
C LEU A 536 -18.95 -13.50 9.83
N HIS A 537 -19.92 -14.16 9.18
CA HIS A 537 -19.69 -15.01 8.00
C HIS A 537 -20.24 -14.39 6.71
N ASP A 538 -20.87 -13.21 6.80
CA ASP A 538 -21.51 -12.56 5.67
C ASP A 538 -20.52 -11.67 4.92
N VAL A 539 -19.98 -12.21 3.82
CA VAL A 539 -19.02 -11.54 2.97
C VAL A 539 -19.59 -10.28 2.32
N SER A 540 -20.85 -10.32 1.89
CA SER A 540 -21.51 -9.17 1.30
C SER A 540 -21.67 -8.02 2.30
N LEU A 541 -22.02 -8.36 3.55
CA LEU A 541 -22.28 -7.37 4.58
C LEU A 541 -20.95 -6.73 4.96
N TYR A 542 -19.88 -7.52 5.03
CA TYR A 542 -18.53 -7.01 5.17
C TYR A 542 -18.19 -5.97 4.10
N PHE A 543 -18.26 -6.32 2.80
CA PHE A 543 -17.98 -5.37 1.70
C PHE A 543 -18.85 -4.12 1.78
N TYR A 544 -20.15 -4.28 2.06
CA TYR A 544 -21.08 -3.16 2.21
C TYR A 544 -20.70 -2.23 3.37
N THR A 545 -20.36 -2.79 4.53
CA THR A 545 -19.97 -1.98 5.71
C THR A 545 -18.65 -1.26 5.53
N THR A 546 -17.70 -1.86 4.83
CA THR A 546 -16.43 -1.23 4.48
C THR A 546 -16.66 -0.09 3.48
N ALA A 547 -17.53 -0.29 2.49
CA ALA A 547 -17.92 0.75 1.55
C ALA A 547 -18.57 1.94 2.26
N GLN A 548 -19.54 1.69 3.13
CA GLN A 548 -20.21 2.74 3.91
C GLN A 548 -19.24 3.50 4.83
N ARG A 549 -18.26 2.82 5.43
CA ARG A 549 -17.19 3.45 6.24
C ARG A 549 -16.50 4.57 5.48
N LEU A 550 -16.04 4.24 4.28
CA LEU A 550 -15.24 5.11 3.44
C LEU A 550 -16.08 6.25 2.87
N LEU A 551 -17.29 5.96 2.40
CA LEU A 551 -18.18 7.00 1.88
C LEU A 551 -18.58 8.01 2.95
N THR A 552 -18.87 7.55 4.17
CA THR A 552 -19.15 8.45 5.32
C THR A 552 -17.95 9.33 5.67
N ALA A 553 -16.72 8.87 5.41
CA ALA A 553 -15.52 9.67 5.65
C ALA A 553 -15.19 10.65 4.49
N CYS A 554 -15.80 10.46 3.33
CA CYS A 554 -15.69 11.38 2.18
C CYS A 554 -16.70 12.53 2.22
N GLU A 555 -17.81 12.37 2.96
CA GLU A 555 -18.80 13.42 3.25
C GLU A 555 -18.29 14.43 4.29
#